data_AF-A0A2V4NGC8-F1
#
_entry.id   AF-A0A2V4NGC8-F1
#
_cell.length_a   1.000
_cell.length_b   1.000
_cell.length_c   1.000
_cell.angle_alpha   90.00
_cell.angle_beta   90.00
_cell.angle_gamma   90.00
#
_symmetry.space_group_name_H-M   'P 1'
#
loop_
_entity.id
_entity.type
_entity.pdbx_description
1 polymer ?
#
loop_
_entity_poly.entity_id
_entity_poly.type
_entity_poly.pdbx_seq_one_letter_code
_entity_poly.pdbx_strand_id
1 'polypeptide(L)'
;GDLHDQVASVIGTFAGRALSTPRLAYALLAEPVDAEVEAERLVFRRAFRDVIAARIAEGVAAGRLPQQDPELTAALLVGGVGEALVGPLA
;
A
#
# COMPACT_ATOMS: atom_id res chain seq x y z
N GLY A 1 20.43 -1.49 -3.10
CA GLY A 1 20.03 -2.90 -2.93
C GLY A 1 19.39 -3.40 -4.19
N ASP A 2 19.25 -4.71 -4.30
CA ASP A 2 18.43 -5.34 -5.34
C ASP A 2 16.98 -4.81 -5.26
N LEU A 3 16.18 -4.96 -6.32
CA LEU A 3 14.78 -4.52 -6.39
C LEU A 3 13.98 -5.03 -5.17
N HIS A 4 14.25 -6.26 -4.74
CA HIS A 4 13.64 -6.87 -3.57
C HIS A 4 13.92 -6.10 -2.27
N ASP A 5 15.18 -5.68 -2.05
CA ASP A 5 15.56 -4.89 -0.87
C ASP A 5 14.89 -3.52 -0.86
N GLN A 6 14.75 -2.90 -2.04
CA GLN A 6 14.13 -1.58 -2.18
C GLN A 6 12.63 -1.66 -1.84
N VAL A 7 11.94 -2.69 -2.35
CA VAL A 7 10.52 -2.93 -2.03
C VAL A 7 10.36 -3.23 -0.53
N ALA A 8 11.19 -4.11 0.03
CA ALA A 8 11.15 -4.44 1.46
C ALA A 8 11.40 -3.21 2.33
N SER A 9 12.32 -2.32 1.95
CA SER A 9 12.62 -1.09 2.68
C SER A 9 11.44 -0.10 2.69
N VAL A 10 10.74 0.06 1.56
CA VAL A 10 9.54 0.93 1.48
C VAL A 10 8.43 0.38 2.37
N ILE A 11 8.12 -0.92 2.25
CA ILE A 11 7.09 -1.58 3.06
C ILE A 11 7.45 -1.50 4.55
N GLY A 12 8.70 -1.81 4.91
CA GLY A 12 9.19 -1.73 6.28
C GLY A 12 9.12 -0.33 6.87
N THR A 13 9.40 0.71 6.07
CA THR A 13 9.28 2.11 6.50
C THR A 13 7.82 2.48 6.78
N PHE A 14 6.91 2.08 5.90
CA PHE A 14 5.47 2.33 6.08
C PHE A 14 4.94 1.61 7.32
N ALA A 15 5.20 0.31 7.43
CA ALA A 15 4.78 -0.51 8.57
C ALA A 15 5.37 0.02 9.89
N GLY A 16 6.66 0.34 9.91
CA GLY A 16 7.32 0.92 11.08
C GLY A 16 6.68 2.23 11.55
N ARG A 17 6.30 3.11 10.63
CA ARG A 17 5.59 4.36 10.96
C ARG A 17 4.18 4.11 11.50
N ALA A 18 3.43 3.20 10.88
CA ALA A 18 2.10 2.82 11.33
C ALA A 18 2.15 2.24 12.76
N LEU A 19 3.08 1.30 13.00
CA LEU A 19 3.30 0.67 14.30
C LEU A 19 3.81 1.65 15.38
N SER A 20 4.47 2.74 14.99
CA SER A 20 4.91 3.78 15.93
C SER A 20 3.76 4.68 16.43
N THR A 21 2.62 4.69 15.73
CA THR A 21 1.44 5.51 16.08
C THR A 21 0.14 4.69 15.99
N PRO A 22 0.04 3.58 16.74
CA PRO A 22 -0.88 2.50 16.41
C PRO A 22 -2.35 2.90 16.51
N ARG A 23 -2.71 3.72 17.50
CA ARG A 23 -4.09 4.20 17.69
C ARG A 23 -4.59 5.05 16.52
N LEU A 24 -3.73 5.92 15.99
CA LEU A 24 -4.05 6.76 14.82
C LEU A 24 -4.06 5.92 13.54
N ALA A 25 -3.08 5.03 13.39
CA ALA A 25 -3.02 4.12 12.24
C ALA A 25 -4.25 3.20 12.17
N TYR A 26 -4.68 2.64 13.31
CA TYR A 26 -5.90 1.84 13.39
C TYR A 26 -7.13 2.65 13.01
N ALA A 27 -7.29 3.85 13.58
CA ALA A 27 -8.40 4.74 13.24
C ALA A 27 -8.46 4.98 11.72
N LEU A 28 -7.32 5.25 11.08
CA LEU A 28 -7.20 5.52 9.64
C LEU A 28 -7.34 4.28 8.72
N LEU A 29 -7.21 3.06 9.26
CA LEU A 29 -7.20 1.84 8.46
C LEU A 29 -8.43 0.96 8.67
N ALA A 30 -8.97 0.91 9.89
CA ALA A 30 -9.93 -0.12 10.30
C ALA A 30 -11.19 0.43 10.99
N GLU A 31 -11.15 1.61 11.61
CA GLU A 31 -12.33 2.14 12.30
C GLU A 31 -13.47 2.42 11.32
N PRO A 32 -14.72 2.03 11.65
CA PRO A 32 -15.89 2.40 10.86
C PRO A 32 -16.03 3.92 10.80
N VAL A 33 -16.19 4.46 9.60
CA VAL A 33 -16.35 5.89 9.36
C VAL A 33 -17.57 6.16 8.49
N ASP A 34 -18.04 7.40 8.50
CA ASP A 34 -19.12 7.85 7.64
C ASP A 34 -18.79 7.63 6.15
N ALA A 35 -19.81 7.43 5.33
CA ALA A 35 -19.65 7.10 3.91
C ALA A 35 -18.83 8.14 3.12
N GLU A 36 -18.91 9.43 3.49
CA GLU A 36 -18.11 10.50 2.91
C GLU A 36 -16.61 10.33 3.21
N VAL A 37 -16.27 9.92 4.44
CA VAL A 37 -14.88 9.64 4.83
C VAL A 37 -14.36 8.37 4.15
N GLU A 38 -15.21 7.36 3.95
CA GLU A 38 -14.80 6.16 3.19
C GLU A 38 -14.53 6.49 1.72
N ALA A 39 -15.30 7.40 1.11
CA ALA A 39 -15.03 7.88 -0.24
C ALA A 39 -13.65 8.57 -0.33
N GLU A 40 -13.32 9.43 0.63
CA GLU A 40 -11.99 10.07 0.70
C GLU A 40 -10.87 9.07 0.93
N ARG A 41 -11.08 8.04 1.76
CA ARG A 41 -10.12 6.93 1.92
C ARG A 41 -9.90 6.18 0.62
N LEU A 42 -10.95 5.93 -0.15
CA LEU A 42 -10.82 5.31 -1.46
C LEU A 42 -10.03 6.20 -2.42
N VAL A 43 -10.22 7.51 -2.41
CA VAL A 43 -9.40 8.45 -3.20
C VAL A 43 -7.92 8.36 -2.80
N PHE A 44 -7.62 8.37 -1.51
CA PHE A 44 -6.25 8.22 -1.02
C PHE A 44 -5.62 6.87 -1.43
N ARG A 45 -6.34 5.76 -1.27
CA ARG A 45 -5.87 4.42 -1.69
C ARG A 45 -5.61 4.35 -3.19
N ARG A 46 -6.46 5.00 -4.01
CA ARG A 46 -6.25 5.10 -5.46
C ARG A 46 -4.97 5.84 -5.80
N ALA A 47 -4.70 6.97 -5.15
CA ALA A 47 -3.47 7.73 -5.39
C ALA A 47 -2.21 6.89 -5.10
N PHE A 48 -2.20 6.13 -4.00
CA PHE A 48 -1.10 5.20 -3.69
C PHE A 48 -0.96 4.08 -4.71
N ARG A 49 -2.07 3.47 -5.11
CA ARG A 49 -2.09 2.45 -6.16
C ARG A 49 -1.49 3.01 -7.45
N ASP A 50 -1.88 4.20 -7.88
CA ASP A 50 -1.45 4.76 -9.18
C ASP A 50 0.07 5.01 -9.20
N VAL A 51 0.63 5.50 -8.10
CA VAL A 51 2.09 5.67 -7.94
C VAL A 51 2.82 4.32 -8.03
N ILE A 52 2.29 3.28 -7.39
CA ILE A 52 2.89 1.93 -7.41
C ILE A 52 2.74 1.30 -8.81
N ALA A 53 1.58 1.43 -9.43
CA ALA A 53 1.28 0.90 -10.76
C ALA A 53 2.23 1.46 -11.82
N ALA A 54 2.54 2.77 -11.76
CA ALA A 54 3.52 3.39 -12.64
C ALA A 54 4.90 2.72 -12.53
N ARG A 55 5.36 2.42 -11.31
CA ARG A 55 6.66 1.75 -11.08
C ARG A 55 6.67 0.29 -11.52
N ILE A 56 5.55 -0.40 -11.35
CA ILE A 56 5.41 -1.78 -11.85
C ILE A 56 5.45 -1.76 -13.38
N ALA A 57 4.72 -0.85 -14.04
CA ALA A 57 4.73 -0.70 -15.49
C ALA A 57 6.15 -0.43 -16.03
N GLU A 58 6.89 0.49 -15.40
CA GLU A 58 8.30 0.75 -15.72
C GLU A 58 9.18 -0.50 -15.54
N GLY A 59 8.96 -1.27 -14.48
CA GLY A 59 9.70 -2.51 -14.22
C GLY A 59 9.41 -3.59 -15.27
N VAL A 60 8.15 -3.74 -15.67
CA VAL A 60 7.72 -4.67 -16.73
C VAL A 60 8.30 -4.27 -18.07
N ALA A 61 8.20 -2.98 -18.46
CA ALA A 61 8.74 -2.47 -19.72
C ALA A 61 10.26 -2.62 -19.81
N ALA A 62 10.97 -2.51 -18.67
CA ALA A 62 12.41 -2.71 -18.59
C ALA A 62 12.84 -4.19 -18.50
N GLY A 63 11.91 -5.15 -18.49
CA GLY A 63 12.20 -6.58 -18.30
C GLY A 63 12.74 -6.94 -16.91
N ARG A 64 12.59 -6.04 -15.93
CA ARG A 64 13.02 -6.25 -14.53
C ARG A 64 11.96 -6.94 -13.69
N LEU A 65 10.71 -6.91 -14.14
CA LEU A 65 9.57 -7.60 -13.53
C LEU A 65 8.93 -8.55 -14.55
N PRO A 66 8.36 -9.67 -14.09
CA PRO A 66 7.56 -10.53 -14.96
C PRO A 66 6.33 -9.77 -15.49
N GLN A 67 5.86 -10.17 -16.67
CA GLN A 67 4.68 -9.57 -17.28
C GLN A 67 3.45 -9.76 -16.37
N GLN A 68 2.77 -8.67 -16.06
CA GLN A 68 1.61 -8.63 -15.14
C GLN A 68 0.81 -7.34 -15.36
N ASP A 69 -0.41 -7.29 -14.82
CA ASP A 69 -1.24 -6.08 -14.78
C ASP A 69 -0.75 -5.14 -13.66
N PRO A 70 -0.20 -3.95 -13.99
CA PRO A 70 0.33 -3.04 -12.99
C PRO A 70 -0.73 -2.50 -12.02
N GLU A 71 -1.95 -2.24 -12.48
CA GLU A 71 -3.01 -1.68 -11.64
C GLU A 71 -3.53 -2.71 -10.65
N LEU A 72 -3.73 -3.95 -11.12
CA LEU A 72 -4.18 -5.05 -10.28
C LEU A 72 -3.15 -5.39 -9.21
N THR A 73 -1.87 -5.55 -9.59
CA THR A 73 -0.80 -5.84 -8.63
C THR A 73 -0.65 -4.69 -7.62
N ALA A 74 -0.72 -3.43 -8.06
CA ALA A 74 -0.64 -2.29 -7.15
C ALA A 74 -1.81 -2.25 -6.15
N ALA A 75 -3.03 -2.54 -6.60
CA ALA A 75 -4.21 -2.58 -5.73
C ALA A 75 -4.08 -3.68 -4.67
N LEU A 76 -3.59 -4.86 -5.06
CA LEU A 76 -3.28 -5.97 -4.15
C LEU A 76 -2.26 -5.58 -3.08
N LEU A 77 -1.19 -4.89 -3.47
CA LEU A 77 -0.16 -4.44 -2.52
C LEU A 77 -0.71 -3.43 -1.50
N VAL A 78 -1.47 -2.43 -1.96
CA VAL A 78 -2.08 -1.42 -1.07
C VAL A 78 -3.05 -2.08 -0.08
N GLY A 79 -3.93 -2.95 -0.58
CA GLY A 79 -4.90 -3.68 0.25
C GLY A 79 -4.22 -4.62 1.24
N GLY A 80 -3.26 -5.43 0.76
CA GLY A 80 -2.56 -6.42 1.58
C GLY A 80 -1.72 -5.81 2.69
N VAL A 81 -1.06 -4.66 2.45
CA VAL A 81 -0.35 -3.93 3.51
C VAL A 81 -1.33 -3.37 4.54
N GLY A 82 -2.47 -2.84 4.11
CA GLY A 82 -3.52 -2.37 5.01
C GLY A 82 -4.02 -3.51 5.92
N GLU A 83 -4.44 -4.62 5.32
CA GLU A 83 -4.94 -5.82 6.02
C GLU A 83 -3.92 -6.38 7.02
N ALA A 84 -2.66 -6.53 6.59
CA ALA A 84 -1.59 -7.08 7.44
C ALA A 84 -1.32 -6.23 8.69
N LEU A 85 -1.62 -4.93 8.65
CA LEU A 85 -1.44 -4.03 9.77
C LEU A 85 -2.65 -3.99 10.72
N VAL A 86 -3.86 -4.37 10.29
CA VAL A 86 -5.05 -4.30 11.16
C VAL A 86 -4.87 -5.10 12.43
N GLY A 87 -4.39 -6.35 12.34
CA GLY A 87 -4.18 -7.22 13.50
C GLY A 87 -3.18 -6.67 14.53
N PRO A 88 -1.93 -6.34 14.12
CA PRO A 88 -0.94 -5.73 15.02
C PRO A 88 -1.32 -4.36 15.60
N LEU A 89 -2.27 -3.66 14.98
CA LEU A 89 -2.74 -2.34 15.44
C LEU A 89 -3.95 -2.40 16.38
N ALA A 90 -4.61 -3.56 16.50
CA ALA A 90 -5.81 -3.78 17.32
C ALA A 90 -5.51 -4.03 18.81
#